data_AF-A0A7S1LDM3-F1
#
_entry.id   AF-A0A7S1LDM3-F1
#
_cell.length_a   1.000
_cell.length_b   1.000
_cell.length_c   1.000
_cell.angle_alpha   90.00
_cell.angle_beta   90.00
_cell.angle_gamma   90.00
#
_symmetry.space_group_name_H-M   'P 1'
#
loop_
_entity.id
_entity.type
_entity.pdbx_description
1 polymer ?
#
loop_
_entity_poly.entity_id
_entity_poly.type
_entity_poly.pdbx_seq_one_letter_code
_entity_poly.pdbx_strand_id
1 'polypeptide(L)'
;EPANAEPVADEANANAGDQEESAAPEDPAVAAETADSADVAALRAECEELRQAMRALGQERDNLEVTVCDLRADHAAYREAAEAAATSRSARIAELNEAIEGYRARSDELEEKSAADTARIAELEAALADANGRIDALIKSTARLVTAREDASAQRMRLSVKIGTAELMIPAQANIAVGDLRRAVLQRAVRLGTLTPHEAEHRNLQLFLGSTVLFDDDTLEEMGIV
;
A
#
# COMPACT_ATOMS: atom_id res chain seq x y z
N GLU A 1 53.12 16.64 3.18
CA GLU A 1 53.80 17.93 2.98
C GLU A 1 55.10 17.94 3.79
N PRO A 2 56.24 18.27 3.16
CA PRO A 2 57.58 18.10 3.71
C PRO A 2 58.23 19.43 4.12
N ALA A 3 59.23 19.41 5.02
CA ALA A 3 60.27 20.44 5.16
C ALA A 3 61.38 19.91 6.10
N ASN A 4 62.58 19.66 5.55
CA ASN A 4 63.82 20.45 5.70
C ASN A 4 64.37 20.50 7.15
N ALA A 5 65.51 19.86 7.51
CA ALA A 5 66.91 20.00 7.07
C ALA A 5 67.71 21.07 7.86
N GLU A 6 68.93 20.64 8.25
CA GLU A 6 70.14 21.38 8.71
C GLU A 6 70.31 21.70 10.21
N PRO A 7 71.55 21.58 10.74
CA PRO A 7 72.58 22.63 10.65
C PRO A 7 73.91 22.13 10.04
N VAL A 8 74.51 22.81 9.06
CA VAL A 8 75.38 24.01 9.11
C VAL A 8 76.60 23.85 10.05
N ALA A 9 77.75 23.68 9.39
CA ALA A 9 79.09 23.84 9.92
C ALA A 9 79.50 25.33 9.93
N ASP A 10 80.33 25.71 10.90
CA ASP A 10 81.21 26.89 10.88
C ASP A 10 82.34 26.56 11.87
N GLU A 11 83.55 26.22 11.43
CA GLU A 11 84.64 27.08 10.92
C GLU A 11 85.33 27.96 11.97
N ALA A 12 86.66 28.03 11.76
CA ALA A 12 87.63 28.99 12.27
C ALA A 12 88.26 28.72 13.65
N ASN A 13 89.54 28.96 13.90
CA ASN A 13 90.75 29.35 13.14
C ASN A 13 91.81 29.64 14.23
N ALA A 14 93.09 29.68 13.84
CA ALA A 14 94.18 30.44 14.46
C ALA A 14 94.79 29.88 15.77
N ASN A 15 96.09 29.99 16.08
CA ASN A 15 97.26 30.54 15.40
C ASN A 15 98.47 30.36 16.35
N ALA A 16 99.58 29.88 15.80
CA ALA A 16 101.01 30.23 16.00
C ALA A 16 101.70 30.41 17.37
N GLY A 17 103.01 30.08 17.33
CA GLY A 17 104.10 30.47 18.24
C GLY A 17 105.16 29.35 18.28
N ASP A 18 106.20 29.37 17.43
CA ASP A 18 107.54 29.99 17.66
C ASP A 18 108.22 29.43 18.93
N GLN A 19 109.46 28.91 18.96
CA GLN A 19 110.70 29.36 18.34
C GLN A 19 111.82 28.31 18.56
N GLU A 20 112.77 28.24 17.60
CA GLU A 20 114.24 28.02 17.69
C GLU A 20 114.79 26.83 18.53
N GLU A 21 115.76 26.04 18.06
CA GLU A 21 117.18 26.40 18.09
C GLU A 21 118.09 25.24 17.59
N SER A 22 119.20 25.59 16.91
CA SER A 22 120.49 24.84 16.78
C SER A 22 120.52 23.53 15.96
N ALA A 23 121.02 23.48 14.71
CA ALA A 23 122.40 23.63 14.21
C ALA A 23 123.21 22.32 14.01
N ALA A 24 123.58 22.11 12.74
CA ALA A 24 124.76 21.40 12.20
C ALA A 24 124.66 19.85 12.02
N PRO A 25 125.52 19.23 11.18
CA PRO A 25 125.24 19.01 9.76
C PRO A 25 125.52 17.55 9.33
N GLU A 26 124.54 16.78 8.85
CA GLU A 26 124.81 15.40 8.43
C GLU A 26 124.15 15.04 7.10
N ASP A 27 125.02 14.86 6.11
CA ASP A 27 124.92 14.09 4.87
C ASP A 27 123.79 14.34 3.85
N PRO A 28 124.12 14.71 2.58
CA PRO A 28 123.15 14.77 1.47
C PRO A 28 122.58 13.39 1.08
N ALA A 29 123.11 12.29 1.65
CA ALA A 29 122.54 10.95 1.53
C ALA A 29 121.30 10.76 2.44
N VAL A 30 121.28 11.40 3.62
CA VAL A 30 120.18 11.29 4.58
C VAL A 30 119.00 12.18 4.18
N ALA A 31 119.22 13.29 3.47
CA ALA A 31 118.16 14.14 2.91
C ALA A 31 117.36 13.46 1.78
N ALA A 32 117.99 12.61 0.97
CA ALA A 32 117.31 11.82 -0.06
C ALA A 32 116.55 10.63 0.54
N GLU A 33 117.14 9.98 1.56
CA GLU A 33 116.51 8.86 2.28
C GLU A 33 115.34 9.32 3.18
N THR A 34 115.40 10.56 3.69
CA THR A 34 114.29 11.19 4.45
C THR A 34 113.17 11.73 3.55
N ALA A 35 113.48 12.17 2.32
CA ALA A 35 112.47 12.51 1.30
C ALA A 35 111.73 11.26 0.79
N ASP A 36 112.46 10.18 0.48
CA ASP A 36 111.85 8.88 0.13
C ASP A 36 111.05 8.30 1.31
N SER A 37 111.51 8.48 2.55
CA SER A 37 110.77 8.12 3.76
C SER A 37 109.47 8.93 3.94
N ALA A 38 109.48 10.22 3.60
CA ALA A 38 108.32 11.10 3.66
C ALA A 38 107.26 10.75 2.60
N ASP A 39 107.67 10.47 1.37
CA ASP A 39 106.78 10.04 0.29
C ASP A 39 106.17 8.65 0.57
N VAL A 40 106.96 7.74 1.14
CA VAL A 40 106.47 6.43 1.60
C VAL A 40 105.52 6.59 2.79
N ALA A 41 105.74 7.55 3.69
CA ALA A 41 104.81 7.85 4.78
C ALA A 41 103.49 8.45 4.27
N ALA A 42 103.55 9.35 3.28
CA ALA A 42 102.37 9.93 2.63
C ALA A 42 101.54 8.87 1.89
N LEU A 43 102.17 7.99 1.10
CA LEU A 43 101.50 6.88 0.43
C LEU A 43 100.89 5.88 1.43
N ARG A 44 101.55 5.65 2.58
CA ARG A 44 100.99 4.80 3.65
C ARG A 44 99.75 5.43 4.28
N ALA A 45 99.78 6.73 4.56
CA ALA A 45 98.64 7.48 5.06
C ALA A 45 97.47 7.44 4.06
N GLU A 46 97.72 7.70 2.78
CA GLU A 46 96.72 7.62 1.71
C GLU A 46 96.14 6.20 1.57
N CYS A 47 96.98 5.15 1.68
CA CYS A 47 96.52 3.77 1.73
C CYS A 47 95.67 3.46 2.97
N GLU A 48 95.98 4.05 4.12
CA GLU A 48 95.19 3.93 5.34
C GLU A 48 93.85 4.65 5.23
N GLU A 49 93.82 5.84 4.63
CA GLU A 49 92.60 6.59 4.31
C GLU A 49 91.73 5.82 3.31
N LEU A 50 92.29 5.31 2.22
CA LEU A 50 91.59 4.44 1.27
C LEU A 50 91.02 3.20 1.95
N ARG A 51 91.79 2.56 2.85
CA ARG A 51 91.30 1.41 3.64
C ARG A 51 90.19 1.79 4.61
N GLN A 52 90.18 3.01 5.13
CA GLN A 52 89.10 3.52 5.98
C GLN A 52 87.86 3.82 5.14
N ALA A 53 88.01 4.48 3.99
CA ALA A 53 86.94 4.76 3.04
C ALA A 53 86.28 3.48 2.49
N MET A 54 87.08 2.47 2.12
CA MET A 54 86.55 1.17 1.70
C MET A 54 85.75 0.47 2.80
N ARG A 55 86.18 0.60 4.06
CA ARG A 55 85.44 0.05 5.20
C ARG A 55 84.12 0.79 5.42
N ALA A 56 84.13 2.13 5.32
CA ALA A 56 82.92 2.95 5.44
C ALA A 56 81.91 2.63 4.33
N LEU A 57 82.35 2.58 3.07
CA LEU A 57 81.50 2.19 1.94
C LEU A 57 80.98 0.75 2.06
N GLY A 58 81.78 -0.17 2.62
CA GLY A 58 81.34 -1.52 2.93
C GLY A 58 80.20 -1.54 3.96
N GLN A 59 80.31 -0.75 5.03
CA GLN A 59 79.26 -0.61 6.03
C GLN A 59 78.00 0.05 5.46
N GLU A 60 78.15 1.08 4.64
CA GLU A 60 77.01 1.71 3.95
C GLU A 60 76.30 0.74 3.01
N ARG A 61 77.06 -0.05 2.24
CA ARG A 61 76.50 -1.10 1.38
C ARG A 61 75.70 -2.11 2.21
N ASP A 62 76.26 -2.60 3.31
CA ASP A 62 75.60 -3.59 4.16
C ASP A 62 74.32 -3.01 4.80
N ASN A 63 74.37 -1.74 5.23
CA ASN A 63 73.18 -1.03 5.73
C ASN A 63 72.11 -0.86 4.65
N LEU A 64 72.50 -0.45 3.44
CA LEU A 64 71.58 -0.34 2.30
C LEU A 64 70.97 -1.69 1.93
N GLU A 65 71.76 -2.77 1.97
CA GLU A 65 71.27 -4.12 1.69
C GLU A 65 70.20 -4.56 2.69
N VAL A 66 70.38 -4.26 3.97
CA VAL A 66 69.34 -4.46 5.00
C VAL A 66 68.09 -3.66 4.68
N THR A 67 68.20 -2.36 4.40
CA THR A 67 67.02 -1.52 4.08
C THR A 67 66.28 -1.98 2.83
N VAL A 68 67.00 -2.45 1.81
CA VAL A 68 66.39 -3.00 0.59
C VAL A 68 65.67 -4.31 0.88
N CYS A 69 66.21 -5.16 1.76
CA CYS A 69 65.52 -6.36 2.24
C CYS A 69 64.22 -6.01 2.96
N ASP A 70 64.26 -5.03 3.89
CA ASP A 70 63.07 -4.58 4.64
C ASP A 70 62.01 -4.00 3.70
N LEU A 71 62.40 -3.11 2.78
CA LEU A 71 61.47 -2.53 1.79
C LEU A 71 60.85 -3.59 0.88
N ARG A 72 61.61 -4.63 0.50
CA ARG A 72 61.07 -5.75 -0.30
C ARG A 72 60.05 -6.56 0.51
N ALA A 73 60.32 -6.79 1.79
CA ALA A 73 59.38 -7.48 2.69
C ALA A 73 58.10 -6.66 2.86
N ASP A 74 58.21 -5.37 3.15
CA ASP A 74 57.06 -4.45 3.26
C ASP A 74 56.27 -4.40 1.96
N HIS A 75 56.94 -4.28 0.81
CA HIS A 75 56.27 -4.25 -0.48
C HIS A 75 55.52 -5.56 -0.78
N ALA A 76 56.07 -6.71 -0.38
CA ALA A 76 55.37 -7.99 -0.51
C ALA A 76 54.12 -8.03 0.38
N ALA A 77 54.23 -7.60 1.64
CA ALA A 77 53.11 -7.53 2.57
C ALA A 77 52.00 -6.56 2.09
N TYR A 78 52.38 -5.39 1.57
CA TYR A 78 51.42 -4.44 1.01
C TYR A 78 50.71 -4.98 -0.23
N ARG A 79 51.40 -5.71 -1.11
CA ARG A 79 50.75 -6.35 -2.26
C ARG A 79 49.72 -7.38 -1.82
N GLU A 80 50.09 -8.27 -0.90
CA GLU A 80 49.19 -9.31 -0.39
C GLU A 80 47.96 -8.69 0.29
N ALA A 81 48.16 -7.67 1.13
CA ALA A 81 47.07 -6.94 1.77
C ALA A 81 46.16 -6.23 0.75
N ALA A 82 46.73 -5.64 -0.30
CA ALA A 82 45.95 -4.98 -1.35
C ALA A 82 45.12 -5.99 -2.16
N GLU A 83 45.68 -7.15 -2.49
CA GLU A 83 44.98 -8.23 -3.19
C GLU A 83 43.85 -8.82 -2.33
N ALA A 84 44.10 -9.06 -1.04
CA ALA A 84 43.09 -9.49 -0.09
C ALA A 84 41.94 -8.46 0.04
N ALA A 85 42.28 -7.16 0.09
CA ALA A 85 41.27 -6.10 0.12
C ALA A 85 40.48 -6.01 -1.20
N ALA A 86 41.14 -6.17 -2.35
CA ALA A 86 40.49 -6.12 -3.65
C ALA A 86 39.51 -7.29 -3.84
N THR A 87 39.92 -8.51 -3.46
CA THR A 87 39.06 -9.70 -3.51
C THR A 87 37.87 -9.58 -2.58
N SER A 88 38.07 -9.13 -1.34
CA SER A 88 37.00 -8.89 -0.37
C SER A 88 35.99 -7.84 -0.88
N ARG A 89 36.48 -6.71 -1.43
CA ARG A 89 35.61 -5.68 -2.02
C ARG A 89 34.84 -6.22 -3.22
N SER A 90 35.48 -6.99 -4.09
CA SER A 90 34.83 -7.59 -5.25
C SER A 90 33.71 -8.55 -4.84
N ALA A 91 33.94 -9.38 -3.82
CA ALA A 91 32.91 -10.26 -3.27
C ALA A 91 31.73 -9.45 -2.71
N ARG A 92 32.03 -8.39 -1.94
CA ARG A 92 30.98 -7.54 -1.39
C ARG A 92 30.16 -6.81 -2.45
N ILE A 93 30.80 -6.35 -3.52
CA ILE A 93 30.11 -5.74 -4.67
C ILE A 93 29.19 -6.76 -5.34
N ALA A 94 29.64 -8.00 -5.52
CA ALA A 94 28.82 -9.05 -6.11
C ALA A 94 27.55 -9.33 -5.26
N GLU A 95 27.72 -9.49 -3.94
CA GLU A 95 26.59 -9.67 -3.00
C GLU A 95 25.59 -8.50 -3.06
N LEU A 96 26.09 -7.26 -3.09
CA LEU A 96 25.25 -6.08 -3.15
C LEU A 96 24.50 -5.98 -4.48
N ASN A 97 25.13 -6.35 -5.59
CA ASN A 97 24.47 -6.39 -6.89
C ASN A 97 23.34 -7.43 -6.92
N GLU A 98 23.58 -8.64 -6.40
CA GLU A 98 22.55 -9.67 -6.28
C GLU A 98 21.38 -9.21 -5.40
N ALA A 99 21.69 -8.55 -4.27
CA ALA A 99 20.66 -7.97 -3.41
C ALA A 99 19.85 -6.87 -4.13
N ILE A 100 20.51 -5.99 -4.88
CA ILE A 100 19.85 -4.94 -5.67
C ILE A 100 18.93 -5.55 -6.72
N GLU A 101 19.37 -6.58 -7.43
CA GLU A 101 18.54 -7.29 -8.41
C GLU A 101 17.33 -7.94 -7.74
N GLY A 102 17.52 -8.58 -6.58
CA GLY A 102 16.43 -9.13 -5.78
C GLY A 102 15.43 -8.08 -5.31
N TYR A 103 15.89 -6.89 -4.90
CA TYR A 103 15.00 -5.78 -4.54
C TYR A 103 14.24 -5.21 -5.73
N ARG A 104 14.89 -5.10 -6.91
CA ARG A 104 14.22 -4.66 -8.14
C ARG A 104 13.10 -5.62 -8.54
N ALA A 105 13.38 -6.92 -8.58
CA ALA A 105 12.38 -7.93 -8.92
C ALA A 105 11.17 -7.89 -7.96
N ARG A 106 11.41 -7.70 -6.66
CA ARG A 106 10.32 -7.53 -5.68
C ARG A 106 9.55 -6.22 -5.87
N SER A 107 10.23 -5.14 -6.25
CA SER A 107 9.58 -3.86 -6.56
C SER A 107 8.63 -4.03 -7.75
N ASP A 108 9.10 -4.65 -8.84
CA ASP A 108 8.30 -4.90 -10.03
C ASP A 108 7.07 -5.76 -9.71
N GLU A 109 7.24 -6.82 -8.89
CA GLU A 109 6.13 -7.67 -8.45
C GLU A 109 5.10 -6.89 -7.61
N LEU A 110 5.55 -6.01 -6.72
CA LEU A 110 4.68 -5.17 -5.90
C LEU A 110 3.93 -4.13 -6.74
N GLU A 111 4.58 -3.56 -7.75
CA GLU A 111 3.94 -2.63 -8.69
C GLU A 111 2.84 -3.33 -9.50
N GLU A 112 3.09 -4.55 -10.00
CA GLU A 112 2.09 -5.35 -10.70
C GLU A 112 0.90 -5.68 -9.80
N LYS A 113 1.16 -6.14 -8.57
CA LYS A 113 0.11 -6.41 -7.58
C LYS A 113 -0.70 -5.16 -7.25
N SER A 114 -0.05 -4.03 -7.03
CA SER A 114 -0.72 -2.76 -6.76
C SER A 114 -1.60 -2.32 -7.93
N ALA A 115 -1.17 -2.51 -9.17
CA ALA A 115 -1.96 -2.22 -10.36
C ALA A 115 -3.20 -3.14 -10.46
N ALA A 116 -3.01 -4.44 -10.19
CA ALA A 116 -4.11 -5.41 -10.16
C ALA A 116 -5.15 -5.09 -9.07
N ASP A 117 -4.70 -4.76 -7.86
CA ASP A 117 -5.57 -4.36 -6.76
C ASP A 117 -6.35 -3.07 -7.08
N THR A 118 -5.67 -2.09 -7.70
CA THR A 118 -6.32 -0.84 -8.13
C THR A 118 -7.42 -1.10 -9.16
N ALA A 119 -7.15 -1.96 -10.16
CA ALA A 119 -8.16 -2.36 -11.14
C ALA A 119 -9.34 -3.08 -10.46
N ARG A 120 -9.05 -3.96 -9.51
CA ARG A 120 -10.09 -4.70 -8.78
C ARG A 120 -10.97 -3.80 -7.93
N ILE A 121 -10.40 -2.78 -7.29
CA ILE A 121 -11.16 -1.77 -6.55
C ILE A 121 -12.12 -1.04 -7.48
N ALA A 122 -11.65 -0.56 -8.64
CA ALA A 122 -12.49 0.14 -9.61
C ALA A 122 -13.67 -0.72 -10.11
N GLU A 123 -13.44 -2.02 -10.35
CA GLU A 123 -14.52 -2.96 -10.69
C GLU A 123 -15.57 -3.08 -9.57
N LEU A 124 -15.13 -3.21 -8.32
CA LEU A 124 -16.01 -3.34 -7.17
C LEU A 124 -16.81 -2.06 -6.92
N GLU A 125 -16.20 -0.89 -7.08
CA GLU A 125 -16.88 0.40 -6.99
C GLU A 125 -17.96 0.55 -8.07
N ALA A 126 -17.67 0.15 -9.31
CA ALA A 126 -18.66 0.14 -10.39
C ALA A 126 -19.83 -0.82 -10.11
N ALA A 127 -19.53 -2.04 -9.61
CA ALA A 127 -20.55 -3.01 -9.24
C ALA A 127 -21.43 -2.52 -8.07
N LEU A 128 -20.84 -1.84 -7.09
CA LEU A 128 -21.56 -1.24 -5.97
C LEU A 128 -22.50 -0.13 -6.45
N ALA A 129 -22.03 0.72 -7.36
CA ALA A 129 -22.85 1.78 -7.96
C ALA A 129 -24.06 1.20 -8.72
N ASP A 130 -23.87 0.14 -9.52
CA ASP A 130 -24.96 -0.55 -10.22
C ASP A 130 -25.96 -1.18 -9.24
N ALA A 131 -25.47 -1.87 -8.21
CA ALA A 131 -26.30 -2.48 -7.19
C ALA A 131 -27.17 -1.43 -6.46
N ASN A 132 -26.57 -0.30 -6.08
CA ASN A 132 -27.31 0.82 -5.47
C ASN A 132 -28.37 1.39 -6.43
N GLY A 133 -28.05 1.54 -7.72
CA GLY A 133 -29.03 1.95 -8.72
C GLY A 133 -30.22 0.99 -8.84
N ARG A 134 -29.98 -0.32 -8.75
CA ARG A 134 -31.06 -1.34 -8.74
C ARG A 134 -31.90 -1.27 -7.48
N ILE A 135 -31.28 -1.06 -6.31
CA ILE A 135 -32.00 -0.89 -5.03
C ILE A 135 -32.92 0.33 -5.11
N ASP A 136 -32.43 1.47 -5.60
CA ASP A 136 -33.25 2.68 -5.77
C ASP A 136 -34.44 2.46 -6.70
N ALA A 137 -34.23 1.72 -7.79
CA ALA A 137 -35.30 1.35 -8.72
C ALA A 137 -36.36 0.46 -8.04
N LEU A 138 -35.92 -0.53 -7.24
CA LEU A 138 -36.82 -1.39 -6.46
C LEU A 138 -37.58 -0.62 -5.39
N ILE A 139 -36.95 0.34 -4.71
CA ILE A 139 -37.62 1.22 -3.74
C ILE A 139 -38.75 2.00 -4.43
N LYS A 140 -38.45 2.63 -5.57
CA LYS A 140 -39.45 3.37 -6.37
C LYS A 140 -40.59 2.46 -6.85
N SER A 141 -40.27 1.25 -7.32
CA SER A 141 -41.28 0.26 -7.74
C SER A 141 -42.17 -0.16 -6.58
N THR A 142 -41.59 -0.42 -5.41
CA THR A 142 -42.31 -0.83 -4.21
C THR A 142 -43.26 0.28 -3.74
N ALA A 143 -42.81 1.54 -3.73
CA ALA A 143 -43.65 2.68 -3.40
C ALA A 143 -44.87 2.78 -4.34
N ARG A 144 -44.67 2.62 -5.65
CA ARG A 144 -45.78 2.60 -6.63
C ARG A 144 -46.77 1.47 -6.36
N LEU A 145 -46.28 0.27 -6.08
CA LEU A 145 -47.14 -0.88 -5.78
C LEU A 145 -47.94 -0.68 -4.49
N VAL A 146 -47.35 -0.06 -3.47
CA VAL A 146 -48.07 0.30 -2.23
C VAL A 146 -49.21 1.26 -2.54
N THR A 147 -48.95 2.35 -3.29
CA THR A 147 -50.01 3.29 -3.67
C THR A 147 -51.12 2.63 -4.50
N ALA A 148 -50.75 1.80 -5.47
CA ALA A 148 -51.73 1.08 -6.31
C ALA A 148 -52.59 0.11 -5.47
N ARG A 149 -51.99 -0.53 -4.46
CA ARG A 149 -52.71 -1.41 -3.53
C ARG A 149 -53.71 -0.63 -2.68
N GLU A 150 -53.33 0.55 -2.18
CA GLU A 150 -54.21 1.43 -1.40
C GLU A 150 -55.40 1.90 -2.24
N ASP A 151 -55.16 2.33 -3.47
CA ASP A 151 -56.21 2.71 -4.42
C ASP A 151 -57.18 1.56 -4.70
N ALA A 152 -56.66 0.36 -4.97
CA ALA A 152 -57.48 -0.83 -5.20
C ALA A 152 -58.31 -1.20 -3.95
N SER A 153 -57.73 -1.06 -2.75
CA SER A 153 -58.44 -1.29 -1.49
C SER A 153 -59.61 -0.30 -1.31
N ALA A 154 -59.37 0.98 -1.60
CA ALA A 154 -60.40 2.01 -1.55
C ALA A 154 -61.52 1.74 -2.57
N GLN A 155 -61.18 1.31 -3.79
CA GLN A 155 -62.15 0.90 -4.80
C GLN A 155 -62.99 -0.29 -4.35
N ARG A 156 -62.36 -1.32 -3.78
CA ARG A 156 -63.06 -2.49 -3.24
C ARG A 156 -64.05 -2.10 -2.14
N MET A 157 -63.66 -1.22 -1.23
CA MET A 157 -64.55 -0.72 -0.17
C MET A 157 -65.77 0.02 -0.76
N ARG A 158 -65.55 0.90 -1.75
CA ARG A 158 -66.65 1.61 -2.44
C ARG A 158 -67.61 0.64 -3.13
N LEU A 159 -67.10 -0.39 -3.79
CA LEU A 159 -67.92 -1.40 -4.46
C LEU A 159 -68.70 -2.25 -3.45
N SER A 160 -68.07 -2.63 -2.34
CA SER A 160 -68.73 -3.36 -1.26
C SER A 160 -69.92 -2.58 -0.69
N VAL A 161 -69.76 -1.27 -0.42
CA VAL A 161 -70.88 -0.42 0.01
C VAL A 161 -71.98 -0.35 -1.05
N LYS A 162 -71.64 -0.18 -2.33
CA LYS A 162 -72.63 -0.15 -3.42
C LYS A 162 -73.42 -1.45 -3.50
N ILE A 163 -72.74 -2.59 -3.38
CA ILE A 163 -73.38 -3.91 -3.39
C ILE A 163 -74.34 -4.02 -2.20
N GLY A 164 -73.89 -3.73 -0.97
CA GLY A 164 -74.76 -3.77 0.21
C GLY A 164 -75.97 -2.83 0.09
N THR A 165 -75.79 -1.62 -0.47
CA THR A 165 -76.94 -0.73 -0.74
C THR A 165 -77.90 -1.30 -1.78
N ALA A 166 -77.40 -1.96 -2.83
CA ALA A 166 -78.24 -2.57 -3.85
C ALA A 166 -78.99 -3.79 -3.29
N GLU A 167 -78.32 -4.60 -2.46
CA GLU A 167 -78.90 -5.75 -1.75
C GLU A 167 -80.06 -5.34 -0.84
N LEU A 168 -80.03 -4.14 -0.24
CA LEU A 168 -81.15 -3.61 0.56
C LEU A 168 -82.24 -2.95 -0.31
N MET A 169 -81.84 -2.18 -1.33
CA MET A 169 -82.76 -1.38 -2.13
C MET A 169 -83.60 -2.21 -3.10
N ILE A 170 -83.01 -3.23 -3.74
CA ILE A 170 -83.71 -4.04 -4.74
C ILE A 170 -84.91 -4.78 -4.12
N PRO A 171 -84.77 -5.52 -2.99
CA PRO A 171 -85.91 -6.17 -2.35
C PRO A 171 -86.95 -5.17 -1.85
N ALA A 172 -86.53 -4.03 -1.28
CA ALA A 172 -87.45 -3.00 -0.81
C ALA A 172 -88.31 -2.43 -1.95
N GLN A 173 -87.69 -2.09 -3.08
CA GLN A 173 -88.39 -1.60 -4.27
C GLN A 173 -89.31 -2.68 -4.87
N ALA A 174 -88.84 -3.93 -4.93
CA ALA A 174 -89.65 -5.06 -5.40
C ALA A 174 -90.89 -5.28 -4.52
N ASN A 175 -90.73 -5.23 -3.19
CA ASN A 175 -91.84 -5.38 -2.24
C ASN A 175 -92.91 -4.29 -2.40
N ILE A 176 -92.49 -3.04 -2.63
CA ILE A 176 -93.42 -1.93 -2.91
C ILE A 176 -94.17 -2.20 -4.21
N ALA A 177 -93.46 -2.51 -5.30
CA ALA A 177 -94.06 -2.74 -6.61
C ALA A 177 -95.04 -3.95 -6.61
N VAL A 178 -94.67 -5.04 -5.94
CA VAL A 178 -95.55 -6.21 -5.76
C VAL A 178 -96.77 -5.85 -4.92
N GLY A 179 -96.59 -5.07 -3.85
CA GLY A 179 -97.69 -4.55 -3.03
C GLY A 179 -98.67 -3.68 -3.83
N ASP A 180 -98.17 -2.80 -4.69
CA ASP A 180 -98.98 -1.96 -5.59
C ASP A 180 -99.75 -2.81 -6.61
N LEU A 181 -99.08 -3.75 -7.26
CA LEU A 181 -99.72 -4.65 -8.22
C LEU A 181 -100.84 -5.46 -7.55
N ARG A 182 -100.57 -5.98 -6.36
CA ARG A 182 -101.53 -6.75 -5.58
C ARG A 182 -102.76 -5.92 -5.20
N ARG A 183 -102.57 -4.69 -4.73
CA ARG A 183 -103.66 -3.75 -4.45
C ARG A 183 -104.49 -3.48 -5.72
N ALA A 184 -103.84 -3.27 -6.86
CA ALA A 184 -104.51 -3.05 -8.14
C ALA A 184 -105.35 -4.26 -8.59
N VAL A 185 -104.82 -5.48 -8.44
CA VAL A 185 -105.53 -6.74 -8.75
C VAL A 185 -106.76 -6.90 -7.87
N LEU A 186 -106.64 -6.67 -6.55
CA LEU A 186 -107.77 -6.77 -5.62
C LEU A 186 -108.84 -5.72 -5.92
N GLN A 187 -108.46 -4.48 -6.20
CA GLN A 187 -109.41 -3.43 -6.61
C GLN A 187 -110.13 -3.77 -7.91
N ARG A 188 -109.45 -4.41 -8.87
CA ARG A 188 -110.08 -4.89 -10.10
C ARG A 188 -111.08 -6.01 -9.82
N ALA A 189 -110.73 -6.95 -8.94
CA ALA A 189 -111.61 -8.05 -8.56
C ALA A 189 -112.90 -7.56 -7.86
N VAL A 190 -112.80 -6.51 -7.04
CA VAL A 190 -113.96 -5.83 -6.44
C VAL A 190 -114.84 -5.18 -7.51
N ARG A 191 -114.23 -4.44 -8.45
CA ARG A 191 -114.98 -3.79 -9.56
C ARG A 191 -115.71 -4.78 -10.46
N LEU A 192 -115.16 -5.98 -10.65
CA LEU A 192 -115.78 -7.05 -11.44
C LEU A 192 -116.81 -7.87 -10.64
N GLY A 193 -117.04 -7.56 -9.36
CA GLY A 193 -118.01 -8.24 -8.50
C GLY A 193 -117.58 -9.63 -8.01
N THR A 194 -116.34 -10.02 -8.26
CA THR A 194 -115.78 -11.33 -7.87
C THR A 194 -115.31 -11.41 -6.41
N LEU A 195 -115.20 -10.26 -5.74
CA LEU A 195 -114.82 -10.10 -4.34
C LEU A 195 -115.59 -8.93 -3.75
N THR A 196 -116.03 -9.04 -2.50
CA THR A 196 -116.53 -7.89 -1.75
C THR A 196 -115.37 -7.02 -1.22
N PRO A 197 -115.60 -5.73 -0.91
CA PRO A 197 -114.57 -4.86 -0.34
C PRO A 197 -113.91 -5.44 0.92
N HIS A 198 -114.71 -6.03 1.82
CA HIS A 198 -114.23 -6.63 3.06
C HIS A 198 -113.37 -7.88 2.80
N GLU A 199 -113.72 -8.72 1.82
CA GLU A 199 -112.92 -9.88 1.45
C GLU A 199 -111.61 -9.48 0.77
N ALA A 200 -111.63 -8.39 -0.01
CA ALA A 200 -110.43 -7.85 -0.64
C ALA A 200 -109.44 -7.31 0.41
N GLU A 201 -109.92 -6.61 1.44
CA GLU A 201 -109.08 -6.15 2.56
C GLU A 201 -108.52 -7.32 3.38
N HIS A 202 -109.35 -8.30 3.70
CA HIS A 202 -108.90 -9.48 4.43
C HIS A 202 -107.84 -10.27 3.62
N ARG A 203 -108.05 -10.46 2.30
CA ARG A 203 -107.04 -11.06 1.41
C ARG A 203 -105.79 -10.20 1.28
N ASN A 204 -105.90 -8.86 1.36
CA ASN A 204 -104.75 -7.95 1.35
C ASN A 204 -103.92 -8.03 2.64
N LEU A 205 -104.56 -8.28 3.78
CA LEU A 205 -103.83 -8.51 5.04
C LEU A 205 -103.19 -9.89 5.06
N GLN A 206 -103.91 -10.93 4.62
CA GLN A 206 -103.42 -12.31 4.62
C GLN A 206 -102.17 -12.52 3.78
N LEU A 207 -102.15 -12.12 2.50
CA LEU A 207 -100.93 -12.30 1.69
C LEU A 207 -99.85 -11.24 2.02
N PHE A 208 -100.10 -10.25 2.89
CA PHE A 208 -99.06 -9.30 3.34
C PHE A 208 -98.32 -9.90 4.54
N LEU A 209 -99.08 -10.50 5.47
CA LEU A 209 -98.56 -11.28 6.59
C LEU A 209 -97.99 -12.64 6.15
N GLY A 210 -98.50 -13.22 5.07
CA GLY A 210 -97.95 -14.43 4.46
C GLY A 210 -96.70 -14.18 3.59
N SER A 211 -96.38 -12.92 3.27
CA SER A 211 -95.22 -12.53 2.45
C SER A 211 -94.11 -11.84 3.24
N THR A 212 -94.25 -11.64 4.56
CA THR A 212 -93.10 -11.33 5.40
C THR A 212 -92.18 -12.53 5.37
N VAL A 213 -91.17 -12.44 4.51
CA VAL A 213 -90.04 -13.37 4.45
C VAL A 213 -89.50 -13.48 5.87
N LEU A 214 -89.73 -14.63 6.49
CA LEU A 214 -88.91 -15.09 7.61
C LEU A 214 -87.50 -15.16 7.03
N PHE A 215 -86.61 -14.27 7.48
CA PHE A 215 -85.19 -14.52 7.31
C PHE A 215 -84.92 -15.76 8.15
N ASP A 216 -84.68 -16.90 7.48
CA ASP A 216 -84.25 -18.12 8.15
C ASP A 216 -82.92 -17.83 8.87
N ASP A 217 -82.77 -18.32 10.10
CA ASP A 217 -81.61 -18.05 10.99
C ASP A 217 -80.26 -18.33 10.30
N ASP A 218 -80.21 -19.28 9.36
CA ASP A 218 -79.02 -19.62 8.58
C ASP A 218 -78.50 -18.44 7.73
N THR A 219 -79.38 -17.53 7.28
CA THR A 219 -78.99 -16.34 6.50
C THR A 219 -78.42 -15.21 7.36
N LEU A 220 -78.68 -15.21 8.68
CA LEU A 220 -78.14 -14.23 9.61
C LEU A 220 -76.74 -14.62 10.11
N GLU A 221 -76.44 -15.92 10.23
CA GLU A 221 -75.08 -16.43 10.49
C GLU A 221 -74.14 -16.22 9.30
N GLU A 222 -74.58 -16.48 8.06
CA GLU A 222 -73.74 -16.29 6.87
C GLU A 222 -73.41 -14.81 6.57
N MET A 223 -74.24 -13.88 7.03
CA MET A 223 -74.00 -12.43 6.91
C MET A 223 -73.21 -11.82 8.09
N GLY A 224 -72.87 -12.61 9.12
CA GLY A 224 -72.01 -12.20 10.24
C GLY A 224 -72.60 -11.11 11.15
N ILE A 225 -73.93 -11.06 11.25
CA ILE A 225 -74.66 -10.04 12.03
C ILE A 225 -74.93 -10.51 13.49
N VAL A 226 -74.81 -11.82 13.76
CA VAL A 226 -74.79 -12.44 15.10
C VAL A 226 -73.47 -13.21 15.28
#